data_AF-A0A151R016-F1
#
_entry.id   AF-A0A151R016-F1
#
_cell.length_a   1.000
_cell.length_b   1.000
_cell.length_c   1.000
_cell.angle_alpha   90.00
_cell.angle_beta   90.00
_cell.angle_gamma   90.00
#
_symmetry.space_group_name_H-M   'P 1'
#
loop_
_entity.id
_entity.type
_entity.pdbx_description
1 polymer ?
#
loop_
_entity_poly.entity_id
_entity_poly.type
_entity_poly.pdbx_seq_one_letter_code
_entity_poly.pdbx_strand_id
1 'polypeptide(L)'
;MCPNRSWFLTYEERLRGRVFMGNDMPCKIVGIGTIQIRMHDGVIRTLIEVRHVPDLKKNLIFVGVLDFKGFKCNVKNGVMEIKRGSTVVMRGFKKGNLYMLQGSTSSISESVSVAEKNIPDLTYL
;
A
#
# COMPACT_ATOMS: atom_id res chain seq x y z
N MET A 1 0.26 -4.43 3.56
CA MET A 1 0.16 -4.54 5.03
C MET A 1 0.80 -3.32 5.64
N CYS A 2 0.21 -2.83 6.73
CA CYS A 2 0.65 -1.64 7.45
C CYS A 2 0.59 -1.92 8.97
N PRO A 3 1.61 -1.53 9.77
CA PRO A 3 1.53 -1.59 11.23
C PRO A 3 0.89 -0.35 11.85
N ASN A 4 0.78 0.77 11.12
CA ASN A 4 0.31 2.03 11.68
C ASN A 4 -1.19 2.24 11.42
N ARG A 5 -2.00 2.11 12.47
CA ARG A 5 -3.45 2.32 12.44
C ARG A 5 -3.86 3.73 11.97
N SER A 6 -3.08 4.76 12.29
CA SER A 6 -3.42 6.17 12.02
C SER A 6 -3.38 6.54 10.52
N TRP A 7 -2.81 5.67 9.69
CA TRP A 7 -2.70 5.90 8.23
C TRP A 7 -3.90 5.39 7.44
N PHE A 8 -4.84 4.71 8.11
CA PHE A 8 -6.02 4.14 7.48
C PHE A 8 -7.13 5.18 7.37
N LEU A 9 -7.63 5.41 6.16
CA LEU A 9 -8.76 6.30 5.87
C LEU A 9 -10.08 5.61 6.19
N THR A 10 -10.25 4.39 5.69
CA THR A 10 -11.31 3.48 6.12
C THR A 10 -10.71 2.37 6.95
N TYR A 11 -11.48 1.83 7.89
CA TYR A 11 -11.00 0.77 8.75
C TYR A 11 -12.15 -0.09 9.26
N GLU A 12 -12.00 -1.39 9.06
CA GLU A 12 -12.86 -2.43 9.63
C GLU A 12 -12.01 -3.29 10.55
N GLU A 13 -12.44 -3.44 11.81
CA GLU A 13 -11.79 -4.35 12.74
C GLU A 13 -11.99 -5.79 12.31
N ARG A 14 -10.92 -6.59 12.42
CA ARG A 14 -10.95 -8.02 12.11
C ARG A 14 -10.43 -8.77 13.32
N LEU A 15 -11.31 -9.55 13.93
CA LEU A 15 -10.98 -10.37 15.10
C LEU A 15 -10.25 -11.67 14.72
N ARG A 16 -10.34 -12.07 13.46
CA ARG A 16 -9.81 -13.34 12.94
C ARG A 16 -8.97 -13.09 11.68
N GLY A 17 -7.79 -13.71 11.63
CA GLY A 17 -6.88 -13.64 10.49
C GLY A 17 -5.41 -13.65 10.92
N ARG A 18 -4.58 -14.39 10.18
CA ARG A 18 -3.13 -14.43 10.37
C ARG A 18 -2.44 -14.31 9.02
N VAL A 19 -1.26 -13.71 9.02
CA VAL A 19 -0.31 -13.77 7.91
C VAL A 19 0.94 -14.49 8.39
N PHE A 20 1.50 -15.37 7.56
CA PHE A 20 2.79 -15.97 7.82
C PHE A 20 3.88 -15.14 7.17
N MET A 21 4.91 -14.84 7.95
CA MET A 21 6.07 -14.06 7.50
C MET A 21 7.10 -14.98 6.83
N GLY A 22 8.16 -14.41 6.24
CA GLY A 22 9.20 -15.20 5.57
C GLY A 22 10.00 -16.14 6.49
N ASN A 23 9.80 -16.05 7.80
CA ASN A 23 10.33 -16.97 8.81
C ASN A 23 9.27 -17.94 9.35
N ASP A 24 8.14 -18.08 8.66
CA ASP A 24 6.97 -18.89 9.03
C ASP A 24 6.33 -18.56 10.39
N MET A 25 6.73 -17.44 11.00
CA MET A 25 6.05 -16.97 12.21
C MET A 25 4.75 -16.26 11.83
N PRO A 26 3.63 -16.57 12.52
CA PRO A 26 2.36 -15.92 12.26
C PRO A 26 2.33 -14.53 12.90
N CYS A 27 1.80 -13.54 12.17
CA CYS A 27 1.41 -12.24 12.70
C CYS A 27 -0.11 -12.08 12.65
N LYS A 28 -0.68 -11.43 13.67
CA LYS A 28 -2.13 -11.22 13.76
C LYS A 28 -2.56 -10.08 12.84
N ILE A 29 -3.62 -10.31 12.06
CA ILE A 29 -4.33 -9.25 11.36
C ILE A 29 -5.43 -8.75 12.30
N VAL A 30 -5.41 -7.46 12.64
CA VAL A 30 -6.38 -6.86 13.58
C VAL A 30 -7.39 -5.92 12.90
N GLY A 31 -7.19 -5.65 11.61
CA GLY A 31 -8.11 -4.88 10.81
C GLY A 31 -7.73 -4.86 9.34
N ILE A 32 -8.63 -4.31 8.54
CA ILE A 32 -8.45 -4.10 7.11
C ILE A 32 -8.99 -2.73 6.73
N GLY A 33 -8.42 -2.10 5.73
CA GLY A 33 -8.91 -0.80 5.29
C GLY A 33 -8.15 -0.24 4.11
N THR A 34 -8.27 1.08 3.94
CA THR A 34 -7.66 1.80 2.83
C THR A 34 -6.58 2.76 3.31
N ILE A 35 -5.50 2.90 2.54
CA ILE A 35 -4.41 3.84 2.81
C ILE A 35 -4.13 4.63 1.54
N GLN A 36 -3.85 5.92 1.68
CA GLN A 36 -3.34 6.75 0.59
C GLN A 36 -1.82 6.93 0.68
N ILE A 37 -1.17 6.85 -0.48
CA ILE A 37 0.27 7.08 -0.63
C ILE A 37 0.45 8.10 -1.74
N ARG A 38 1.19 9.18 -1.44
CA ARG A 38 1.69 10.10 -2.45
C ARG A 38 2.91 9.49 -3.12
N MET A 39 2.84 9.27 -4.42
CA MET A 39 3.91 8.67 -5.22
C MET A 39 4.93 9.73 -5.68
N HIS A 40 6.06 9.27 -6.22
CA HIS A 40 7.12 10.11 -6.78
C HIS A 40 6.69 11.10 -7.89
N ASP A 41 5.59 10.82 -8.57
CA ASP A 41 4.97 11.66 -9.61
C ASP A 41 4.00 12.70 -9.02
N GLY A 42 3.87 12.77 -7.69
CA GLY A 42 2.93 13.64 -6.97
C GLY A 42 1.51 13.07 -6.90
N VAL A 43 1.20 11.98 -7.62
CA VAL A 43 -0.13 11.38 -7.65
C VAL A 43 -0.39 10.64 -6.34
N ILE A 44 -1.53 10.90 -5.72
CA ILE A 44 -2.01 10.14 -4.57
C ILE A 44 -2.68 8.87 -5.09
N ARG A 45 -2.20 7.70 -4.64
CA ARG A 45 -2.79 6.40 -4.96
C ARG A 45 -3.38 5.78 -3.72
N THR A 46 -4.60 5.25 -3.87
CA THR A 46 -5.29 4.50 -2.81
C THR A 46 -4.91 3.03 -2.92
N LEU A 47 -4.48 2.45 -1.82
CA LEU A 47 -4.37 1.00 -1.63
C LEU A 47 -5.59 0.54 -0.85
N ILE A 48 -6.41 -0.35 -1.42
CA ILE A 48 -7.48 -1.03 -0.69
C ILE A 48 -7.00 -2.34 -0.10
N GLU A 49 -7.85 -2.90 0.77
CA GLU A 49 -7.66 -4.22 1.39
C GLU A 49 -6.31 -4.32 2.11
N VAL A 50 -5.83 -3.19 2.62
CA VAL A 50 -4.59 -3.14 3.39
C VAL A 50 -4.86 -3.78 4.74
N ARG A 51 -4.19 -4.90 5.00
CA ARG A 51 -4.27 -5.57 6.30
C ARG A 51 -3.44 -4.80 7.34
N HIS A 52 -4.05 -4.47 8.46
CA HIS A 52 -3.41 -3.88 9.63
C HIS A 52 -2.79 -5.00 10.48
N VAL A 53 -1.46 -4.97 10.61
CA VAL A 53 -0.66 -6.00 11.28
C VAL A 53 0.32 -5.28 12.22
N PRO A 54 -0.06 -5.04 13.49
CA PRO A 54 0.72 -4.22 14.44
C PRO A 54 2.13 -4.74 14.69
N ASP A 55 2.32 -6.06 14.63
CA ASP A 55 3.61 -6.72 14.89
C ASP A 55 4.68 -6.44 13.81
N LEU A 56 4.30 -5.84 12.67
CA LEU A 56 5.25 -5.47 11.62
C LEU A 56 6.08 -4.24 12.01
N LYS A 57 7.38 -4.29 11.72
CA LYS A 57 8.28 -3.13 11.90
C LYS A 57 8.23 -2.13 10.75
N LYS A 58 7.76 -2.57 9.57
CA LYS A 58 7.70 -1.76 8.34
C LYS A 58 6.48 -2.16 7.49
N ASN A 59 6.03 -1.24 6.65
CA ASN A 59 5.00 -1.52 5.65
C ASN A 59 5.51 -2.52 4.61
N LEU A 60 4.60 -3.35 4.11
CA LEU A 60 4.89 -4.33 3.06
C LEU A 60 3.84 -4.22 1.95
N ILE A 61 4.33 -4.09 0.72
CA ILE A 61 3.53 -4.23 -0.50
C ILE A 61 3.98 -5.54 -1.16
N PHE A 62 3.06 -6.50 -1.26
CA PHE A 62 3.38 -7.83 -1.78
C PHE A 62 3.30 -7.82 -3.29
N VAL A 63 4.41 -8.19 -3.94
CA VAL A 63 4.46 -8.30 -5.41
C VAL A 63 3.45 -9.32 -5.92
N GLY A 64 3.25 -10.44 -5.22
CA GLY A 64 2.22 -11.42 -5.59
C GLY A 64 0.79 -10.87 -5.61
N VAL A 65 0.48 -9.89 -4.74
CA VAL A 65 -0.84 -9.22 -4.76
C VAL A 65 -0.94 -8.27 -5.96
N LEU A 66 0.15 -7.56 -6.29
CA LEU A 66 0.20 -6.70 -7.47
C LEU A 66 0.06 -7.51 -8.76
N ASP A 67 0.77 -8.64 -8.85
CA ASP A 67 0.70 -9.57 -9.98
C ASP A 67 -0.71 -10.14 -10.16
N PHE A 68 -1.33 -10.61 -9.07
CA PHE A 68 -2.73 -11.05 -9.07
C PHE A 68 -3.70 -9.95 -9.55
N LYS A 69 -3.45 -8.69 -9.20
CA LYS A 69 -4.22 -7.53 -9.65
C LYS A 69 -3.85 -7.05 -11.08
N GLY A 70 -3.00 -7.77 -11.80
CA GLY A 70 -2.64 -7.49 -13.19
C GLY A 70 -1.57 -6.41 -13.38
N PHE A 71 -0.83 -6.04 -12.33
CA PHE A 71 0.29 -5.13 -12.45
C PHE A 71 1.56 -5.87 -12.89
N LYS A 72 2.31 -5.27 -13.82
CA LYS A 72 3.63 -5.78 -14.23
C LYS A 72 4.71 -5.23 -13.30
N CYS A 73 5.53 -6.11 -12.75
CA CYS A 73 6.69 -5.74 -11.96
C CYS A 73 7.98 -5.89 -12.79
N ASN A 74 8.64 -4.79 -13.10
CA ASN A 74 9.96 -4.79 -13.76
C ASN A 74 11.05 -4.44 -12.75
N VAL A 75 12.06 -5.29 -12.63
CA VAL A 75 13.20 -5.08 -11.73
C VAL A 75 14.48 -5.11 -12.55
N LYS A 76 15.18 -3.97 -12.63
CA LYS A 76 16.44 -3.86 -13.38
C LYS A 76 17.34 -2.81 -12.75
N ASN A 77 18.64 -3.11 -12.67
CA ASN A 77 19.68 -2.17 -12.20
C ASN A 77 19.36 -1.50 -10.86
N GLY A 78 18.80 -2.26 -9.90
CA GLY A 78 18.45 -1.73 -8.57
C GLY A 78 17.18 -0.86 -8.52
N VAL A 79 16.45 -0.75 -9.62
CA VAL A 79 15.16 -0.05 -9.68
C VAL A 79 14.05 -1.08 -9.90
N MET A 80 12.96 -0.92 -9.16
CA MET A 80 11.73 -1.68 -9.31
C MET A 80 10.62 -0.73 -9.79
N GLU A 81 9.99 -1.06 -10.92
CA GLU A 81 8.85 -0.34 -11.46
C GLU A 81 7.63 -1.26 -11.47
N ILE A 82 6.55 -0.82 -10.85
CA ILE A 82 5.23 -1.45 -10.95
C ILE A 82 4.45 -0.69 -12.02
N LYS A 83 3.92 -1.40 -13.01
CA LYS A 83 3.21 -0.81 -14.15
C LYS A 83 1.81 -1.38 -14.31
N ARG A 84 0.88 -0.54 -14.79
CA ARG A 84 -0.41 -0.96 -15.34
C ARG A 84 -0.44 -0.51 -16.80
N GLY A 85 -0.44 -1.45 -17.74
CA GLY A 85 -0.17 -1.14 -19.14
C GLY A 85 1.24 -0.55 -19.33
N SER A 86 1.34 0.59 -20.02
CA SER A 86 2.58 1.34 -20.23
C SER A 86 2.95 2.28 -19.07
N THR A 87 2.02 2.55 -18.15
CA THR A 87 2.17 3.55 -17.09
C THR A 87 2.84 2.97 -15.85
N VAL A 88 3.92 3.61 -15.40
CA VAL A 88 4.54 3.33 -14.09
C VAL A 88 3.66 3.92 -12.99
N VAL A 89 3.14 3.08 -12.10
CA VAL A 89 2.29 3.49 -10.99
C VAL A 89 3.05 3.58 -9.66
N MET A 90 4.10 2.78 -9.50
CA MET A 90 4.97 2.81 -8.32
C MET A 90 6.40 2.59 -8.76
N ARG A 91 7.32 3.25 -8.08
CA ARG A 91 8.76 3.08 -8.26
C ARG A 91 9.39 2.82 -6.91
N GLY A 92 10.35 1.90 -6.86
CA GLY A 92 11.14 1.63 -5.67
C GLY A 92 12.61 1.43 -6.00
N PHE A 93 13.47 1.71 -5.02
CA PHE A 93 14.91 1.58 -5.15
C PHE A 93 15.44 0.53 -4.18
N LYS A 94 16.42 -0.25 -4.64
CA LYS A 94 17.07 -1.26 -3.84
C LYS A 94 17.87 -0.60 -2.70
N LYS A 95 17.59 -0.99 -1.46
CA LYS A 95 18.37 -0.68 -0.26
C LYS A 95 18.65 -1.98 0.49
N GLY A 96 19.89 -2.47 0.40
CA GLY A 96 20.23 -3.83 0.83
C GLY A 96 19.46 -4.86 -0.01
N ASN A 97 18.70 -5.73 0.67
CA ASN A 97 17.91 -6.79 0.02
C ASN A 97 16.44 -6.42 -0.22
N LEU A 98 16.03 -5.17 0.07
CA LEU A 98 14.66 -4.71 -0.08
C LEU A 98 14.54 -3.61 -1.13
N TYR A 99 13.39 -3.50 -1.77
CA TYR A 99 13.02 -2.35 -2.59
C TYR A 99 12.16 -1.40 -1.77
N MET A 100 12.68 -0.20 -1.53
CA MET A 100 11.96 0.85 -0.81
C MET A 100 11.15 1.67 -1.79
N LEU A 101 9.84 1.77 -1.55
CA LEU A 101 8.95 2.60 -2.35
C LEU A 101 9.40 4.07 -2.31
N GLN A 102 9.45 4.71 -3.48
CA GLN A 102 9.61 6.15 -3.62
C GLN A 102 8.24 6.82 -3.50
N GLY A 103 7.85 7.11 -2.27
CA GLY A 103 6.60 7.78 -1.93
C GLY A 103 6.51 8.05 -0.44
N SER A 104 5.44 8.72 -0.03
CA SER A 104 5.17 9.06 1.36
C SER A 104 3.71 8.79 1.73
N THR A 105 3.50 8.31 2.94
CA THR A 105 2.17 8.23 3.57
C THR A 105 1.90 9.52 4.32
N SER A 106 0.68 10.06 4.19
CA SER A 106 0.25 11.20 5.00
C SER A 106 -0.51 10.67 6.21
N SER A 107 -0.21 11.18 7.41
CA SER A 107 -1.08 11.01 8.57
C SER A 107 -2.35 11.84 8.40
N ILE A 108 -3.47 11.37 8.93
CA ILE A 108 -4.68 12.19 9.07
C ILE A 108 -4.41 13.21 10.19
N SER A 109 -3.79 14.34 9.85
CA SER A 109 -3.75 15.53 10.68
C SER A 109 -3.61 16.76 9.78
N GLU A 110 -4.69 17.10 9.09
CA GLU A 110 -4.98 18.45 8.60
C GLU A 110 -6.41 18.43 8.06
N SER A 111 -7.25 19.29 8.63
CA SER A 111 -8.65 19.49 8.24
C SER A 111 -8.73 19.87 6.77
N VAL A 112 -9.24 18.97 5.94
CA VAL A 112 -9.55 19.24 4.54
C VAL A 112 -11.00 19.75 4.46
N SER A 113 -11.16 21.03 4.13
CA SER A 113 -12.45 21.60 3.74
C SER A 113 -12.97 20.89 2.48
N VAL A 114 -14.16 20.30 2.57
CA VAL A 114 -14.82 19.62 1.46
C VAL A 114 -15.24 20.65 0.41
N ALA A 115 -14.69 20.56 -0.79
CA ALA A 115 -15.32 21.10 -1.98
C ALA A 115 -15.94 19.93 -2.75
N GLU A 116 -17.27 19.82 -2.70
CA GLU A 116 -18.03 18.86 -3.50
C GLU A 116 -17.86 19.19 -4.98
N LYS A 117 -17.10 18.35 -5.71
CA LYS A 117 -17.26 18.22 -7.16
C LYS A 117 -17.18 16.75 -7.55
N ASN A 118 -18.36 16.22 -7.89
CA ASN A 118 -18.66 14.98 -8.61
C ASN A 118 -17.44 14.11 -8.97
N ILE A 119 -17.25 13.05 -8.18
CA ILE A 119 -16.26 12.01 -8.44
C ILE A 119 -16.96 10.94 -9.30
N PRO A 120 -16.49 10.65 -10.52
CA PRO A 120 -16.94 9.45 -11.20
C PRO A 120 -16.44 8.22 -10.43
N ASP A 121 -17.38 7.34 -10.11
CA ASP A 121 -17.17 6.04 -9.48
C ASP A 121 -16.05 5.28 -10.21
N LEU A 122 -14.94 5.08 -9.51
CA LEU A 122 -13.87 4.18 -9.90
C LEU A 122 -13.67 3.17 -8.78
N THR A 123 -14.72 2.38 -8.54
CA THR A 123 -14.58 0.99 -8.13
C THR A 123 -13.43 0.35 -8.94
N TYR A 124 -12.64 -0.54 -8.32
CA TYR A 124 -11.44 -1.21 -8.84
C TYR A 124 -10.07 -0.54 -8.61
N LEU A 125 -9.66 -0.41 -7.35
CA LEU A 125 -8.24 -0.50 -6.97
C LEU A 125 -8.09 -1.14 -5.62
#